data_AF-A0A2H3AQM3-F1
#
_entry.id   AF-A0A2H3AQM3-F1
#
_cell.length_a   1.000
_cell.length_b   1.000
_cell.length_c   1.000
_cell.angle_alpha   90.00
_cell.angle_beta   90.00
_cell.angle_gamma   90.00
#
_symmetry.space_group_name_H-M   'P 1'
#
loop_
_entity.id
_entity.type
_entity.pdbx_description
1 polymer ?
#
loop_
_entity_poly.entity_id
_entity_poly.type
_entity_poly.pdbx_seq_one_letter_code
_entity_poly.pdbx_strand_id
1 'polypeptide(L)'
;MPKSKTTFIGSPVSEIKFMPGREHRWLLTVSKGIWSVLTIWDIAHGHKRSDLSPKGAIFTVVKLNADPQSEAGIAVSLSQRIVFLRLGDNRTLHKIRSVDTDLRPVTLSGAVLTLDDESMTPPRCSSTTGRSMSAPTWTT
;
A
#
# COMPACT_ATOMS: atom_id res chain seq x y z
N MET A 1 6.24 -27.81 15.75
CA MET A 1 6.08 -26.34 15.56
C MET A 1 5.00 -25.85 16.52
N PRO A 2 5.34 -25.09 17.57
CA PRO A 2 4.32 -24.49 18.41
C PRO A 2 3.50 -23.49 17.58
N LYS A 3 2.17 -23.57 17.67
CA LYS A 3 1.26 -22.63 17.02
C LYS A 3 1.06 -21.44 17.96
N SER A 4 1.59 -20.27 17.59
CA SER A 4 1.28 -19.01 18.27
C SER A 4 0.03 -18.39 17.67
N LYS A 5 -0.96 -18.04 18.51
CA LYS A 5 -2.16 -17.31 18.10
C LYS A 5 -2.08 -15.90 18.68
N THR A 6 -2.11 -14.89 17.82
CA THR A 6 -2.18 -13.48 18.22
C THR A 6 -3.49 -12.89 17.74
N THR A 7 -4.23 -12.24 18.63
CA THR A 7 -5.50 -11.56 18.31
C THR A 7 -5.26 -10.07 18.16
N PHE A 8 -5.71 -9.50 17.05
CA PHE A 8 -5.67 -8.06 16.81
C PHE A 8 -6.93 -7.42 17.38
N ILE A 9 -6.77 -6.48 18.32
CA ILE A 9 -7.88 -5.71 18.89
C ILE A 9 -7.83 -4.32 18.24
N GLY A 10 -8.86 -3.96 17.48
CA GLY A 10 -8.96 -2.66 16.78
C GLY A 10 -9.47 -2.76 15.35
N SER A 11 -9.12 -1.80 14.50
CA SER A 11 -9.47 -1.81 13.08
C SER A 11 -8.96 -3.08 12.37
N PRO A 12 -9.71 -3.61 11.39
CA PRO A 12 -9.33 -4.84 10.70
C PRO A 12 -7.97 -4.67 10.01
N VAL A 13 -7.17 -5.74 10.07
CA VAL A 13 -5.91 -5.82 9.33
C VAL A 13 -6.22 -6.09 7.87
N SER A 14 -5.84 -5.15 7.01
CA SER A 14 -6.03 -5.19 5.57
C SER A 14 -4.89 -5.89 4.82
N GLU A 15 -3.66 -5.80 5.34
CA GLU A 15 -2.48 -6.41 4.71
C GLU A 15 -1.53 -6.98 5.78
N ILE A 16 -0.90 -8.11 5.47
CA ILE A 16 0.13 -8.76 6.28
C ILE A 16 1.30 -9.10 5.35
N LYS A 17 2.52 -8.69 5.69
CA LYS A 17 3.73 -8.93 4.88
C LYS A 17 4.92 -9.30 5.75
N PHE A 18 5.69 -10.31 5.34
CA PHE A 18 6.95 -10.67 6.00
C PHE A 18 8.07 -9.77 5.50
N MET A 19 8.89 -9.25 6.41
CA MET A 19 10.02 -8.40 6.03
C MET A 19 11.21 -9.24 5.53
N PRO A 20 11.75 -8.95 4.34
CA PRO A 20 12.93 -9.64 3.81
C PRO A 20 14.18 -9.47 4.68
N GLY A 21 15.07 -10.48 4.60
CA GLY A 21 16.45 -10.48 5.12
C GLY A 21 16.65 -10.26 6.61
N ARG A 22 15.60 -10.36 7.42
CA ARG A 22 15.67 -10.33 8.88
C ARG A 22 15.16 -11.63 9.50
N GLU A 23 15.72 -12.75 9.03
CA GLU A 23 15.41 -14.12 9.48
C GLU A 23 13.92 -14.50 9.45
N HIS A 24 13.11 -13.81 8.62
CA HIS A 24 11.65 -13.94 8.63
C HIS A 24 11.01 -13.72 10.00
N ARG A 25 11.70 -13.02 10.91
CA ARG A 25 11.26 -12.74 12.29
C ARG A 25 10.24 -11.61 12.36
N TRP A 26 10.21 -10.75 11.35
CA TRP A 26 9.45 -9.50 11.39
C TRP A 26 8.26 -9.54 10.46
N LEU A 27 7.10 -9.19 11.01
CA LEU A 27 5.85 -9.04 10.27
C LEU A 27 5.45 -7.57 10.24
N LEU A 28 5.05 -7.11 9.08
CA LEU A 28 4.40 -5.83 8.86
C LEU A 28 2.90 -6.06 8.72
N THR A 29 2.09 -5.34 9.48
CA THR A 29 0.63 -5.34 9.30
C THR A 29 0.13 -3.94 9.02
N VAL A 30 -0.86 -3.84 8.13
CA VAL A 30 -1.57 -2.59 7.82
C VAL A 30 -3.01 -2.73 8.29
N SER A 31 -3.43 -1.95 9.27
CA SER A 31 -4.85 -1.80 9.59
C SER A 31 -5.41 -0.53 8.97
N LYS A 32 -6.65 -0.62 8.47
CA LYS A 32 -7.37 0.51 7.85
C LYS A 32 -8.67 0.75 8.62
N GLY A 33 -8.79 1.94 9.22
CA GLY A 33 -10.01 2.42 9.87
C GLY A 33 -10.27 3.87 9.45
N ILE A 34 -10.57 4.75 10.41
CA ILE A 34 -10.61 6.21 10.18
C ILE A 34 -9.22 6.70 9.70
N TRP A 35 -8.16 6.12 10.25
CA TRP A 35 -6.78 6.30 9.82
C TRP A 35 -6.12 4.94 9.63
N SER A 36 -5.02 4.91 8.87
CA SER A 36 -4.25 3.69 8.72
C SER A 36 -3.12 3.61 9.74
N VAL A 37 -2.86 2.40 10.25
CA VAL A 37 -1.76 2.13 11.17
C VAL A 37 -0.88 1.04 10.60
N LEU A 38 0.42 1.33 10.51
CA LEU A 38 1.45 0.40 10.11
C LEU A 38 2.07 -0.16 11.38
N THR A 39 2.06 -1.47 11.58
CA THR A 39 2.59 -2.09 12.80
C THR A 39 3.64 -3.12 12.48
N ILE A 40 4.74 -3.10 13.24
CA ILE A 40 5.81 -4.09 13.21
C ILE A 40 5.62 -5.06 14.38
N TRP A 41 5.68 -6.34 14.05
CA TRP A 41 5.60 -7.44 15.01
C TRP A 41 6.85 -8.28 14.98
N ASP A 42 7.26 -8.70 16.17
CA ASP A 42 8.30 -9.69 16.40
C ASP A 42 7.62 -11.06 16.50
N ILE A 43 7.66 -11.85 15.43
CA ILE A 43 6.97 -13.14 15.32
C ILE A 43 7.56 -14.14 16.32
N ALA A 44 8.88 -14.11 16.54
CA ALA A 44 9.54 -15.04 17.45
C ALA A 44 9.02 -14.91 18.89
N HIS A 45 8.60 -13.71 19.28
CA HIS A 45 8.06 -13.43 20.61
C HIS A 45 6.55 -13.17 20.63
N GLY A 46 5.89 -13.09 19.46
CA GLY A 46 4.45 -12.82 19.34
C GLY A 46 4.00 -11.43 19.77
N HIS A 47 4.92 -10.46 19.87
CA HIS A 47 4.63 -9.13 20.42
C HIS A 47 4.74 -8.00 19.38
N LYS A 48 3.84 -7.03 19.51
CA LYS A 48 3.92 -5.74 18.83
C LYS A 48 5.18 -5.00 19.29
N ARG A 49 5.95 -4.43 18.36
CA ARG A 49 7.16 -3.65 18.69
C ARG A 49 7.00 -2.16 18.45
N SER A 50 6.43 -1.79 17.31
CA SER A 50 6.24 -0.39 16.98
C SER A 50 5.08 -0.22 16.02
N ASP A 51 4.49 0.97 16.04
CA ASP A 51 3.52 1.38 15.05
C ASP A 51 3.78 2.79 14.55
N LEU A 52 3.27 3.04 13.34
CA LEU A 52 3.33 4.33 12.68
C LEU A 52 1.97 4.62 12.07
N SER A 53 1.39 5.74 12.48
CA SER A 53 0.15 6.28 11.95
C SER A 53 0.42 7.68 11.42
N PRO A 54 0.21 7.96 10.11
CA PRO A 54 0.23 9.31 9.61
C PRO A 54 -0.98 10.06 10.19
N LYS A 55 -0.75 11.27 10.69
CA LYS A 55 -1.83 12.12 11.23
C LYS A 55 -2.91 12.31 10.15
N GLY A 56 -4.07 11.68 10.33
CA GLY A 56 -5.22 11.93 9.48
C GLY A 56 -5.29 11.15 8.17
N ALA A 57 -4.36 10.23 7.86
CA ALA A 57 -4.27 9.66 6.52
C ALA A 57 -4.49 8.15 6.44
N ILE A 58 -4.96 7.71 5.28
CA ILE A 58 -5.14 6.30 4.93
C ILE A 58 -4.03 5.87 3.97
N PHE A 59 -3.43 4.71 4.20
CA PHE A 59 -2.48 4.10 3.29
C PHE A 59 -3.23 3.45 2.14
N THR A 60 -2.93 3.88 0.91
CA THR A 60 -3.48 3.28 -0.30
C THR A 60 -2.70 2.04 -0.68
N VAL A 61 -1.36 2.13 -0.66
CA VAL A 61 -0.44 1.05 -1.05
C VAL A 61 0.75 0.97 -0.10
N VAL A 62 1.17 -0.24 0.27
CA VAL A 62 2.40 -0.49 1.02
C VAL A 62 3.26 -1.48 0.26
N LYS A 63 4.55 -1.18 0.04
CA LYS A 63 5.51 -2.07 -0.62
C LYS A 63 6.74 -2.25 0.26
N LEU A 64 7.17 -3.50 0.39
CA LEU A 64 8.44 -3.85 1.02
C LEU A 64 9.54 -3.81 -0.03
N ASN A 65 10.74 -3.41 0.38
CA ASN A 65 11.90 -3.53 -0.46
C ASN A 65 12.29 -5.00 -0.59
N ALA A 66 12.47 -5.46 -1.82
CA ALA A 66 13.00 -6.81 -2.09
C ALA A 66 14.45 -6.96 -1.62
N ASP A 67 15.22 -5.87 -1.61
CA ASP A 67 16.57 -5.83 -1.06
C ASP A 67 16.53 -5.50 0.44
N PRO A 68 16.89 -6.44 1.33
CA PRO A 68 16.89 -6.21 2.78
C PRO A 68 18.00 -5.30 3.29
N GLN A 69 19.04 -5.06 2.50
CA GLN A 69 20.16 -4.20 2.85
C GLN A 69 19.94 -2.74 2.43
N SER A 70 18.90 -2.48 1.62
CA SER A 70 18.56 -1.13 1.21
C SER A 70 18.17 -0.26 2.41
N GLU A 71 18.55 1.01 2.34
CA GLU A 71 18.24 2.01 3.36
C GLU A 71 16.72 2.13 3.60
N ALA A 72 15.95 2.20 2.51
CA ALA A 72 14.49 2.25 2.55
C ALA A 72 13.91 0.85 2.43
N GLY A 73 13.43 0.30 3.55
CA GLY A 73 12.83 -1.04 3.60
C GLY A 73 11.34 -1.05 3.23
N ILE A 74 10.65 0.09 3.31
CA ILE A 74 9.21 0.18 3.09
C ILE A 74 8.89 1.48 2.32
N ALA A 75 8.08 1.37 1.27
CA ALA A 75 7.41 2.51 0.64
C ALA A 75 5.92 2.47 0.96
N VAL A 76 5.38 3.60 1.40
CA VAL A 76 3.97 3.74 1.77
C VAL A 76 3.37 4.88 0.95
N SER A 77 2.35 4.57 0.16
CA SER A 77 1.56 5.55 -0.57
C SER A 77 0.43 6.07 0.30
N LEU A 78 0.35 7.39 0.35
CA LEU A 78 -0.78 8.17 0.84
C LEU A 78 -1.47 8.79 -0.39
N SER A 79 -2.43 9.70 -0.19
CA SER A 79 -3.18 10.33 -1.28
C SER A 79 -2.29 10.89 -2.41
N GLN A 80 -1.39 11.83 -2.10
CA GLN A 80 -0.53 12.49 -3.10
C GLN A 80 0.94 12.50 -2.66
N ARG A 81 1.32 11.48 -1.88
CA ARG A 81 2.63 11.42 -1.25
C ARG A 81 3.05 9.98 -1.02
N ILE A 82 4.27 9.67 -1.40
CA ILE A 82 4.94 8.43 -1.02
C ILE A 82 5.91 8.75 0.12
N VAL A 83 5.86 7.92 1.18
CA VAL A 83 6.76 8.00 2.33
C VAL A 83 7.63 6.76 2.34
N PHE A 84 8.95 6.98 2.44
CA PHE A 84 9.92 5.91 2.61
C PHE A 84 10.26 5.74 4.07
N LEU A 85 10.18 4.51 4.56
CA LEU A 85 10.44 4.16 5.94
C LEU A 85 11.59 3.16 6.05
N ARG A 86 12.33 3.27 7.15
CA ARG A 86 13.35 2.32 7.59
C ARG A 86 12.95 1.72 8.91
N LEU A 87 13.17 0.42 9.07
CA LEU A 87 13.15 -0.21 10.40
C LEU A 87 14.52 -0.04 11.03
N GLY A 88 14.60 0.75 12.10
CA GLY A 88 15.83 0.96 12.86
C GLY A 88 16.18 -0.26 13.72
N ASP A 89 17.40 -0.27 14.26
CA ASP A 89 17.89 -1.38 15.12
C ASP A 89 17.15 -1.42 16.46
N ASN A 90 16.64 -0.28 16.90
CA ASN A 90 15.69 -0.15 18.02
C ASN A 90 14.28 -0.67 17.69
N ARG A 91 14.08 -1.28 16.50
CA ARG A 91 12.83 -1.90 16.06
C ARG A 91 11.68 -0.90 15.90
N THR A 92 12.00 0.38 15.71
CA THR A 92 11.02 1.41 15.40
C THR A 92 11.09 1.84 13.94
N LEU A 93 9.94 2.23 13.40
CA LEU A 93 9.82 2.72 12.05
C LEU A 93 10.17 4.21 12.01
N HIS A 94 11.17 4.55 11.18
CA HIS A 94 11.61 5.92 10.97
C HIS A 94 11.29 6.35 9.56
N LYS A 95 10.77 7.57 9.41
CA LYS A 95 10.65 8.22 8.10
C LYS A 95 12.03 8.65 7.63
N ILE A 96 12.44 8.20 6.45
CA ILE A 96 13.66 8.68 5.79
C ILE A 96 13.33 9.93 4.98
N ARG A 97 12.40 9.81 4.03
CA ARG A 97 12.03 10.87 3.09
C ARG A 97 10.60 10.71 2.63
N SER A 98 10.08 11.76 1.99
CA SER A 98 8.80 11.72 1.28
C SER A 98 8.92 12.38 -0.08
N VAL A 99 8.14 11.91 -1.03
CA VAL A 99 8.03 12.46 -2.39
C VAL A 99 6.56 12.76 -2.63
N ASP A 100 6.26 13.98 -3.07
CA ASP A 100 4.91 14.37 -3.47
C ASP A 100 4.67 13.89 -4.90
N THR A 101 3.63 13.07 -5.09
CA THR A 101 3.29 12.43 -6.36
C THR A 101 1.91 11.80 -6.25
N ASP A 102 1.16 11.82 -7.35
CA ASP A 102 -0.12 11.12 -7.48
C ASP A 102 0.04 9.66 -7.94
N LEU A 103 1.28 9.23 -8.25
CA LEU A 103 1.59 7.88 -8.71
C LEU A 103 1.64 6.89 -7.54
N ARG A 104 1.38 5.62 -7.82
CA ARG A 104 1.37 4.53 -6.84
C ARG A 104 2.61 3.66 -6.95
N PRO A 105 3.24 3.26 -5.83
CA PRO A 105 4.37 2.35 -5.86
C PRO A 105 3.93 0.93 -6.22
N VAL A 106 4.51 0.34 -7.26
CA VAL A 106 4.26 -1.05 -7.67
C VAL A 106 5.29 -1.99 -7.07
N THR A 107 6.57 -1.65 -7.20
CA THR A 107 7.69 -2.44 -6.68
C THR A 107 8.76 -1.53 -6.10
N LEU A 108 9.49 -2.05 -5.11
CA LEU A 108 10.65 -1.41 -4.51
C LEU A 108 11.76 -2.47 -4.42
N SER A 109 12.90 -2.22 -5.06
CA SER A 109 14.03 -3.14 -5.10
C SER A 109 15.34 -2.36 -5.07
N GLY A 110 16.14 -2.54 -4.02
CA GLY A 110 17.36 -1.79 -3.81
C GLY A 110 17.07 -0.29 -3.75
N ALA A 111 17.65 0.47 -4.66
CA ALA A 111 17.43 1.91 -4.81
C ALA A 111 16.34 2.28 -5.82
N VAL A 112 15.72 1.30 -6.49
CA VAL A 112 14.76 1.53 -7.58
C VAL A 112 13.34 1.38 -7.06
N LEU A 113 12.52 2.41 -7.31
CA LEU A 113 11.08 2.37 -7.09
C LEU A 113 10.38 2.44 -8.45
N THR A 114 9.52 1.48 -8.75
CA THR A 114 8.65 1.54 -9.93
C THR A 114 7.30 2.11 -9.52
N LEU A 115 6.82 3.07 -10.29
CA LEU A 115 5.55 3.77 -10.07
C LEU A 115 4.58 3.43 -11.20
N ASP A 116 3.30 3.46 -10.88
CA ASP A 116 2.22 3.32 -11.85
C ASP A 116 1.24 4.48 -11.71
N ASP A 117 0.75 4.92 -12.86
CA ASP A 117 -0.30 5.91 -12.98
C ASP A 117 -1.62 5.15 -13.11
N GLU A 118 -2.28 4.91 -11.98
CA GLU A 118 -3.70 4.58 -12.04
C GLU A 118 -4.45 5.85 -12.45
N SER A 119 -4.49 6.09 -13.76
CA SER A 119 -5.40 7.08 -14.32
C SER A 119 -6.79 6.70 -13.82
N MET A 120 -7.35 7.53 -12.94
CA MET A 120 -8.73 7.40 -12.47
C MET A 120 -9.64 7.84 -13.62
N THR A 121 -9.59 7.14 -14.75
CA THR A 121 -10.55 7.27 -15.83
C THR A 121 -11.61 6.21 -15.57
N PRO A 122 -12.82 6.56 -15.10
CA PRO A 122 -13.92 5.61 -15.22
C PRO A 122 -14.06 5.23 -16.69
N PRO A 123 -14.41 3.97 -17.03
CA PRO A 123 -14.64 3.60 -18.43
C PRO A 123 -15.69 4.56 -18.99
N ARG A 124 -15.28 5.39 -19.97
CA ARG A 124 -16.23 6.21 -20.72
C ARG A 124 -17.14 5.23 -21.45
N CYS A 125 -18.35 5.02 -20.93
CA CYS A 125 -19.44 4.50 -21.74
C CYS A 125 -19.75 5.53 -22.82
N SER A 126 -19.07 5.44 -23.97
CA SER A 126 -19.54 6.09 -25.19
C SER A 126 -20.52 5.14 -25.88
N SER A 127 -21.78 5.17 -25.47
CA SER A 127 -22.86 4.74 -26.37
C SER A 127 -23.16 5.90 -27.30
N THR A 128 -22.60 5.79 -28.51
CA THR A 128 -22.97 6.61 -29.67
C THR A 128 -24.49 6.60 -29.83
N THR A 129 -25.12 7.78 -29.69
CA THR A 129 -26.51 7.98 -30.05
C THR A 129 -26.68 7.63 -31.53
N GLY A 130 -27.31 6.48 -31.79
CA GLY A 130 -27.75 6.11 -33.14
C GLY A 130 -28.73 7.15 -33.65
N ARG A 131 -28.28 7.96 -34.61
CA ARG A 131 -29.14 8.85 -35.39
C ARG A 131 -29.99 7.96 -36.29
N SER A 132 -31.27 7.79 -35.95
CA SER A 132 -32.26 7.21 -36.86
C SER A 132 -32.34 8.10 -38.10
N MET A 133 -31.91 7.58 -39.25
CA MET A 133 -32.16 8.21 -40.55
C MET A 133 -33.54 7.75 -41.03
N SER A 134 -34.39 8.74 -41.28
CA SER A 134 -35.70 8.63 -41.89
C SER A 134 -35.62 7.94 -43.26
N ALA A 135 -36.54 7.03 -43.56
CA ALA A 135 -36.78 6.56 -44.93
C ALA A 135 -37.92 7.40 -45.55
N PRO A 136 -37.76 7.96 -46.76
CA PRO A 136 -38.87 8.28 -47.65
C PRO A 136 -39.11 7.00 -48.52
N THR A 137 -40.26 6.66 -49.10
CA THR A 137 -41.32 7.44 -49.75
C THR A 137 -42.50 6.46 -49.98
N TRP A 138 -43.74 6.94 -50.02
CA TRP A 138 -44.91 6.17 -50.50
C TRP A 138 -45.18 6.47 -51.99
N THR A 139 -45.54 5.44 -52.76
CA THR A 139 -46.52 5.32 -53.89
C THR A 139 -46.11 4.12 -54.77
N THR A 140 -46.99 3.29 -55.33
CA THR A 140 -48.41 3.40 -55.69
C THR A 140 -49.18 2.14 -55.29
#